data_AF-A0A550BSE2-F1
#
_entry.id   AF-A0A550BSE2-F1
#
_cell.length_a   1.000
_cell.length_b   1.000
_cell.length_c   1.000
_cell.angle_alpha   90.00
_cell.angle_beta   90.00
_cell.angle_gamma   90.00
#
_symmetry.space_group_name_H-M   'P 1'
#
loop_
_entity.id
_entity.type
_entity.pdbx_description
1 polymer ?
#
loop_
_entity_poly.entity_id
_entity_poly.type
_entity_poly.pdbx_seq_one_letter_code
_entity_poly.pdbx_strand_id
1 'polypeptide(L)' 'LLHIADSIEAMGPVWAYWAFPMERYCGRLQTGLRNRRFPWSSLNEYVIAAARLDQVKLRF' A
#
# COMPACT_ATOMS: atom_id res chain seq x y z
N LEU A 1 0.21 -0.28 9.17
CA LEU A 1 1.32 0.65 8.89
C LEU A 1 2.58 0.35 9.69
N LEU A 2 2.51 -0.26 10.89
CA LEU A 2 3.68 -0.49 11.75
C LEU A 2 4.63 -1.62 11.27
N HIS A 3 4.14 -2.62 10.53
CA HIS A 3 4.96 -3.76 10.07
C HIS A 3 5.91 -3.46 8.89
N ILE A 4 5.74 -2.31 8.23
CA ILE A 4 6.56 -1.96 7.06
C ILE A 4 7.97 -1.59 7.51
N ALA A 5 8.11 -0.85 8.61
CA ALA A 5 9.41 -0.47 9.17
C ALA A 5 10.24 -1.68 9.61
N ASP A 6 9.58 -2.65 10.26
CA ASP A 6 10.20 -3.90 10.71
C ASP A 6 10.65 -4.77 9.54
N SER A 7 9.81 -4.86 8.50
CA SER A 7 10.18 -5.52 7.24
C SER A 7 11.36 -4.80 6.60
N ILE A 8 11.35 -3.47 6.56
CA ILE A 8 12.42 -2.67 5.95
C ILE A 8 13.80 -2.98 6.55
N GLU A 9 13.89 -3.11 7.86
CA GLU A 9 15.13 -3.42 8.56
C GLU A 9 15.63 -4.85 8.27
N ALA A 10 14.70 -5.80 8.08
CA ALA A 10 15.01 -7.20 7.81
C ALA A 10 15.49 -7.48 6.36
N MET A 11 15.06 -6.68 5.38
CA MET A 11 15.35 -6.89 3.95
C MET A 11 16.31 -5.82 3.39
N GLY A 12 17.54 -5.84 3.87
CA GLY A 12 18.69 -5.19 3.23
C GLY A 12 18.57 -3.68 3.00
N PRO A 13 19.45 -3.07 2.18
CA PRO A 13 19.40 -1.64 1.93
C PRO A 13 18.08 -1.22 1.28
N VAL A 14 17.31 -0.42 2.01
CA VAL A 14 16.01 0.19 1.62
C VAL A 14 15.99 0.62 0.16
N TRP A 15 17.00 1.36 -0.27
CA TRP A 15 16.97 1.99 -1.58
C TRP A 15 17.10 1.00 -2.74
N ALA A 16 17.72 -0.17 -2.54
CA ALA A 16 17.90 -1.17 -3.59
C ALA A 16 16.76 -2.20 -3.61
N TYR A 17 16.34 -2.67 -2.43
CA TYR A 17 15.28 -3.68 -2.33
C TYR A 17 13.87 -3.08 -2.40
N TRP A 18 13.66 -1.92 -1.77
CA TRP A 18 12.32 -1.34 -1.63
C TRP A 18 11.91 -0.40 -2.77
N ALA A 19 12.82 0.04 -3.63
CA ALA A 19 12.48 0.96 -4.72
C ALA A 19 11.33 0.42 -5.61
N PHE A 20 11.48 -0.81 -6.08
CA PHE A 20 10.51 -1.44 -6.98
C PHE A 20 9.14 -1.76 -6.33
N PRO A 21 9.07 -2.41 -5.15
CA PRO A 21 7.78 -2.63 -4.49
C PRO A 21 7.14 -1.32 -4.03
N MET A 22 7.93 -0.31 -3.64
CA MET A 22 7.40 1.00 -3.27
C MET A 22 6.81 1.74 -4.47
N GLU A 23 7.46 1.72 -5.64
CA GLU A 23 6.89 2.28 -6.88
C GLU A 23 5.57 1.61 -7.24
N ARG A 24 5.51 0.27 -7.19
CA ARG A 24 4.28 -0.47 -7.48
C ARG A 24 3.17 -0.19 -6.47
N TYR A 25 3.53 0.02 -5.20
CA TYR A 25 2.58 0.37 -4.15
C TYR A 25 2.06 1.81 -4.30
N CYS A 26 2.96 2.78 -4.53
CA CYS A 26 2.61 4.17 -4.81
C CYS A 26 1.75 4.30 -6.07
N GLY A 27 2.02 3.55 -7.14
CA GLY A 27 1.17 3.55 -8.33
C GLY A 27 -0.26 3.07 -8.06
N ARG A 28 -0.43 2.07 -7.17
CA ARG A 28 -1.77 1.65 -6.72
C ARG A 28 -2.47 2.70 -5.89
N LEU A 29 -1.76 3.33 -4.95
CA LEU A 29 -2.29 4.42 -4.12
C LEU A 29 -2.73 5.63 -4.94
N GLN A 30 -1.99 5.98 -5.99
CA GLN A 30 -2.37 7.05 -6.92
C GLN A 30 -3.74 6.81 -7.58
N THR A 31 -4.12 5.56 -7.77
CA THR A 31 -5.45 5.20 -8.31
C THR A 31 -6.58 5.61 -7.35
N GLY A 32 -6.34 5.50 -6.03
CA GLY A 32 -7.27 5.94 -4.98
C GLY A 32 -7.32 7.47 -4.80
N LEU A 33 -6.26 8.17 -5.20
CA LEU A 33 -6.18 9.65 -5.19
C LEU A 33 -6.86 10.31 -6.40
N ARG A 34 -7.50 9.54 -7.28
CA ARG A 34 -8.19 10.05 -8.47
C ARG A 34 -9.33 11.03 -8.13
N ASN A 35 -9.88 10.96 -6.92
CA ASN A 35 -10.89 11.90 -6.45
C ASN A 35 -10.26 13.21 -5.96
N ARG A 36 -10.40 14.28 -6.74
CA ARG A 36 -9.87 15.62 -6.44
C ARG A 36 -10.61 16.38 -5.33
N ARG A 37 -11.83 15.95 -4.97
CA ARG A 37 -12.67 16.66 -3.99
C ARG A 37 -12.41 16.23 -2.55
N PHE A 38 -12.16 14.94 -2.33
CA PHE A 38 -11.86 14.36 -1.01
C PHE A 38 -10.75 13.30 -1.11
N PRO A 39 -9.50 13.72 -1.38
CA PRO A 39 -8.40 12.80 -1.68
C PRO A 39 -8.11 11.82 -0.55
N TRP A 40 -8.15 12.27 0.71
CA TRP A 40 -7.84 11.45 1.87
C TRP A 40 -8.93 10.43 2.21
N SER A 41 -10.20 10.81 2.04
CA SER A 41 -11.33 9.89 2.28
C SER A 41 -11.32 8.77 1.26
N SER A 42 -11.17 9.11 -0.02
CA SER A 42 -11.10 8.11 -1.10
C SER A 42 -9.88 7.21 -1.01
N LEU A 43 -8.73 7.74 -0.56
CA LEU A 43 -7.54 6.92 -0.30
C LEU A 43 -7.80 5.93 0.85
N ASN A 44 -8.38 6.38 1.95
CA ASN A 44 -8.69 5.52 3.08
C ASN A 44 -9.65 4.38 2.70
N GLU A 45 -10.73 4.69 1.99
CA GLU A 45 -11.67 3.69 1.48
C GLU A 45 -11.00 2.69 0.52
N TYR A 46 -10.11 3.17 -0.35
CA TYR A 46 -9.34 2.32 -1.26
C TYR A 46 -8.43 1.34 -0.50
N VAL A 47 -7.72 1.81 0.53
CA VAL A 47 -6.84 0.98 1.36
C VAL A 47 -7.65 -0.08 2.12
N ILE A 48 -8.79 0.29 2.70
CA ILE A 48 -9.67 -0.65 3.41
C ILE A 48 -10.22 -1.71 2.45
N ALA A 49 -10.68 -1.30 1.26
CA ALA A 49 -11.18 -2.22 0.24
C ALA A 49 -10.08 -3.19 -0.22
N ALA A 50 -8.87 -2.70 -0.46
CA ALA A 50 -7.73 -3.53 -0.83
C ALA A 50 -7.37 -4.55 0.26
N ALA A 51 -7.33 -4.12 1.53
CA ALA A 51 -7.05 -5.00 2.67
C ALA A 51 -8.14 -6.07 2.85
N ARG A 52 -9.41 -5.72 2.64
CA ARG A 52 -10.52 -6.68 2.72
C ARG A 52 -10.45 -7.73 1.62
N LEU A 53 -10.12 -7.32 0.39
CA LEU A 53 -9.92 -8.26 -0.72
C LEU A 53 -8.74 -9.21 -0.46
N ASP A 54 -7.66 -8.69 0.13
CA ASP A 54 -6.51 -9.51 0.53
C ASP A 54 -6.88 -10.53 1.62
N GLN A 55 -7.61 -10.10 2.66
CA GLN A 55 -8.13 -11.00 3.69
C GLN A 55 -9.07 -12.08 3.14
N VAL A 56 -9.90 -11.76 2.17
CA VAL A 56 -10.77 -12.76 1.52
C VAL A 56 -9.93 -13.77 0.75
N LYS A 57 -8.90 -13.34 0.00
CA LYS A 57 -7.97 -14.24 -0.69
C LYS A 57 -7.12 -15.10 0.24
N LEU A 58 -6.82 -14.63 1.44
CA LEU A 58 -6.08 -15.42 2.43
C LEU A 58 -6.96 -16.48 3.08
N ARG A 59 -8.28 -16.29 3.06
CA ARG A 59 -9.25 -17.17 3.73
C ARG A 59 -9.83 -18.26 2.83
N PHE A 60 -9.73 -18.12 1.51
CA PHE A 60 -10.21 -19.07 0.49
C PHE A 60 -9.07 -19.43 -0.46
#